data_AF-A0A2T3QCV5-F1
#
_entry.id   AF-A0A2T3QCV5-F1
#
_cell.length_a   1.000
_cell.length_b   1.000
_cell.length_c   1.000
_cell.angle_alpha   90.00
_cell.angle_beta   90.00
_cell.angle_gamma   90.00
#
_symmetry.space_group_name_H-M   'P 1'
#
loop_
_entity.id
_entity.type
_entity.pdbx_description
1 polymer ?
#
loop_
_entity_poly.entity_id
_entity_poly.type
_entity_poly.pdbx_seq_one_letter_code
_entity_poly.pdbx_strand_id
1 'polypeptide(L)' 'MTNLEQLLQSDSGQEQKETIVLKFKRAQSAVKRQLDLGCAPHEYQLLLKQHEAYQAALAVIETVECNK' A
#
# COMPACT_ATOMS: atom_id res chain seq x y z
N MET A 1 -8.46 -17.82 -3.74
CA MET A 1 -9.18 -16.69 -3.17
C MET A 1 -8.72 -16.51 -1.72
N THR A 2 -8.12 -15.37 -1.40
CA THR A 2 -7.61 -15.05 -0.06
C THR A 2 -8.64 -14.29 0.79
N ASN A 3 -8.45 -14.26 2.11
CA ASN A 3 -9.31 -13.48 3.01
C ASN A 3 -9.38 -11.99 2.63
N LEU A 4 -8.30 -11.45 2.06
CA LEU A 4 -8.26 -10.06 1.56
C LEU A 4 -9.16 -9.91 0.33
N GLU A 5 -9.05 -10.82 -0.65
CA GLU A 5 -9.88 -10.79 -1.85
C GLU A 5 -11.37 -10.94 -1.50
N GLN A 6 -11.70 -11.83 -0.55
CA GLN A 6 -13.08 -11.97 -0.04
C GLN A 6 -13.60 -10.71 0.64
N LEU A 7 -12.77 -10.04 1.45
CA LEU A 7 -13.13 -8.78 2.11
C LEU A 7 -13.41 -7.68 1.06
N LEU A 8 -12.56 -7.59 0.04
CA LEU A 8 -12.67 -6.59 -1.04
C LEU A 8 -13.84 -6.86 -2.00
N GLN A 9 -14.37 -8.09 -2.03
CA GLN A 9 -15.53 -8.47 -2.84
C GLN A 9 -16.86 -8.44 -2.05
N SER A 10 -16.84 -8.06 -0.78
CA SER A 10 -18.05 -7.89 0.03
C SER A 10 -18.84 -6.63 -0.36
N ASP A 11 -20.06 -6.47 0.15
CA ASP A 11 -20.90 -5.27 -0.08
C ASP A 11 -20.25 -3.96 0.43
N SER A 12 -19.29 -4.06 1.36
CA SER A 12 -18.47 -2.92 1.83
C SER A 12 -17.08 -2.89 1.20
N GLY A 13 -16.84 -3.74 0.19
CA GLY A 13 -15.54 -3.98 -0.41
C GLY A 13 -14.89 -2.73 -0.99
N GLN A 14 -15.68 -1.82 -1.56
CA GLN A 14 -15.21 -0.53 -2.07
C GLN A 14 -14.69 0.38 -0.95
N GLU A 15 -15.41 0.52 0.16
CA GLU A 15 -15.00 1.34 1.31
C GLU A 15 -13.74 0.75 1.98
N GLN A 16 -13.68 -0.58 2.09
CA GLN A 16 -12.49 -1.28 2.60
C GLN A 16 -11.29 -1.09 1.66
N LYS A 17 -11.49 -1.18 0.34
CA LYS A 17 -10.45 -0.90 -0.66
C LYS A 17 -9.90 0.51 -0.51
N GLU A 18 -10.77 1.51 -0.44
CA GLU A 18 -10.38 2.91 -0.28
C GLU A 18 -9.62 3.15 1.02
N THR A 19 -10.08 2.56 2.12
CA THR A 19 -9.39 2.62 3.42
C THR A 19 -7.99 2.03 3.35
N ILE A 20 -7.84 0.86 2.72
CA ILE A 20 -6.55 0.18 2.56
C ILE A 20 -5.62 1.02 1.66
N VAL A 21 -6.13 1.51 0.53
CA VAL A 21 -5.37 2.38 -0.39
C VAL A 21 -4.89 3.64 0.31
N LEU A 22 -5.73 4.30 1.10
CA LEU A 22 -5.35 5.48 1.88
C LEU A 22 -4.24 5.17 2.89
N LYS A 23 -4.30 4.02 3.58
CA LYS A 23 -3.25 3.58 4.51
C LYS A 23 -1.92 3.37 3.79
N PHE A 24 -1.92 2.68 2.65
CA PHE A 24 -0.72 2.47 1.86
C PHE A 24 -0.13 3.78 1.31
N LYS A 25 -0.96 4.70 0.80
CA LYS A 25 -0.51 6.01 0.32
C LYS A 25 0.14 6.85 1.43
N ARG A 26 -0.44 6.83 2.64
CA ARG A 26 0.15 7.50 3.81
C ARG A 26 1.49 6.90 4.21
N ALA A 27 1.58 5.56 4.28
CA ALA A 27 2.81 4.87 4.60
C ALA A 27 3.91 5.12 3.55
N GLN A 28 3.55 5.06 2.26
CA GLN A 28 4.47 5.34 1.15
C GLN A 28 5.00 6.78 1.20
N SER A 29 4.13 7.75 1.50
CA SER A 29 4.51 9.16 1.65
C SER A 29 5.46 9.36 2.84
N ALA A 30 5.21 8.67 3.95
CA ALA A 30 6.08 8.73 5.13
C ALA A 30 7.48 8.19 4.85
N VAL A 31 7.58 7.03 4.18
CA VAL A 31 8.87 6.44 3.79
C VAL A 31 9.60 7.32 2.77
N LYS A 32 8.88 7.86 1.78
CA LYS A 32 9.46 8.79 0.80
C LYS A 32 10.04 10.02 1.49
N ARG A 33 9.32 10.61 2.44
CA ARG A 33 9.81 11.75 3.23
C ARG A 33 11.06 11.41 4.03
N GLN A 34 11.18 10.20 4.58
CA GLN A 34 12.40 9.77 5.27
C GLN A 34 13.59 9.61 4.32
N LEU A 35 13.34 9.11 3.10
CA LEU A 35 14.36 9.06 2.05
C LEU A 35 14.79 10.47 1.63
N ASP A 36 13.84 11.40 1.46
CA ASP A 36 14.09 12.78 1.04
C ASP A 36 14.86 13.61 2.08
N LEU A 37 14.61 13.37 3.37
CA LEU A 37 15.33 14.02 4.48
C LEU A 37 16.75 13.49 4.67
N GLY A 38 17.09 12.38 3.99
CA GLY A 38 18.33 11.66 4.19
C GLY A 38 18.24 10.67 5.36
N CYS A 39 18.83 9.49 5.16
CA CYS A 39 18.91 8.41 6.13
C CYS A 39 20.29 7.77 6.08
N ALA A 40 20.62 6.94 7.07
CA ALA A 40 21.90 6.24 7.06
C ALA A 40 21.95 5.24 5.88
N PRO A 41 23.14 4.94 5.31
CA PRO A 41 23.25 4.05 4.15
C PRO A 41 22.63 2.66 4.34
N HIS A 42 22.66 2.13 5.57
CA HIS A 42 22.05 0.84 5.91
C HIS A 42 20.52 0.90 5.98
N GLU A 43 19.95 2.06 6.29
CA GLU A 43 18.50 2.30 6.33
C GLU A 43 17.96 2.63 4.94
N TYR A 44 18.77 3.29 4.10
CA TYR A 44 18.36 3.69 2.75
C TYR A 44 17.87 2.50 1.93
N GLN A 45 18.64 1.41 1.89
CA GLN A 45 18.26 0.23 1.11
C GLN A 45 16.98 -0.43 1.66
N LEU A 46 16.77 -0.40 2.98
CA LEU A 46 15.57 -0.92 3.62
C LEU A 46 14.35 -0.07 3.27
N LEU A 47 14.46 1.25 3.42
CA LEU A 47 13.40 2.22 3.13
C LEU A 47 13.04 2.23 1.65
N LEU A 48 14.03 2.11 0.76
CA LEU A 48 13.79 2.01 -0.68
C LEU A 48 12.96 0.76 -1.02
N LYS A 49 13.37 -0.41 -0.51
CA LYS A 49 12.60 -1.66 -0.68
C LYS A 49 11.20 -1.57 -0.10
N GLN A 50 11.04 -0.90 1.04
CA GLN A 50 9.73 -0.68 1.65
C GLN A 50 8.84 0.23 0.79
N HIS A 51 9.40 1.28 0.21
CA HIS A 51 8.69 2.16 -0.72
C HIS A 51 8.21 1.40 -1.97
N GLU A 52 9.09 0.60 -2.58
CA GLU A 52 8.79 -0.26 -3.72
C GLU A 52 7.72 -1.30 -3.39
N ALA A 53 7.80 -1.92 -2.20
CA ALA A 53 6.79 -2.87 -1.74
C ALA A 53 5.42 -2.24 -1.57
N TYR A 54 5.34 -1.00 -1.06
CA TYR A 54 4.08 -0.26 -0.98
C TYR A 54 3.51 0.10 -2.35
N GLN A 55 4.38 0.46 -3.31
CA GLN A 55 3.96 0.71 -4.69
C GLN A 55 3.39 -0.56 -5.34
N ALA A 56 4.06 -1.70 -5.17
CA ALA A 56 3.60 -2.99 -5.68
C ALA A 56 2.27 -3.40 -5.04
N ALA A 57 2.12 -3.23 -3.72
CA ALA A 57 0.88 -3.54 -3.01
C ALA A 57 -0.29 -2.69 -3.52
N LEU A 58 -0.08 -1.38 -3.74
CA LEU A 58 -1.10 -0.50 -4.31
C LEU A 58 -1.54 -0.96 -5.69
N ALA A 59 -0.59 -1.29 -6.57
CA ALA A 59 -0.92 -1.78 -7.92
C ALA A 59 -1.77 -3.06 -7.87
N VAL A 60 -1.44 -4.00 -6.98
CA VAL A 60 -2.24 -5.23 -6.79
C VAL A 60 -3.65 -4.90 -6.30
N ILE A 61 -3.79 -4.04 -5.27
CA ILE A 61 -5.10 -3.68 -4.72
C ILE A 61 -5.97 -2.97 -5.76
N GLU A 62 -5.37 -2.11 -6.59
CA GLU A 62 -6.09 -1.42 -7.67
C GLU A 62 -6.70 -2.41 -8.68
N THR A 63 -6.01 -3.51 -8.99
CA THR A 63 -6.51 -4.56 -9.91
C THR A 63 -7.62 -5.45 -9.34
N VAL A 64 -7.85 -5.43 -8.02
CA VAL A 64 -8.93 -6.22 -7.41
C VAL A 64 -10.28 -5.57 -7.74
N GLU A 65 -11.16 -6.31 -8.43
CA GLU A 65 -12.54 -5.89 -8.64
C GLU A 65 -13.32 -5.94 -7.32
N CYS A 66 -13.95 -4.82 -6.96
CA CYS A 66 -14.88 -4.75 -5.84
C CYS A 66 -16.30 -4.90 -6.37
N ASN A 67 -17.15 -5.62 -5.64
CA ASN A 67 -18.59 -5.55 -5.88
C ASN A 67 -19.10 -4.16 -5.47
N LYS A 68 -19.96 -3.58 -6.31
CA LYS A 68 -20.59 -2.27 -6.12
C LYS A 68 -21.87 -2.39 -5.33
#